data_AF-A0A0F2R250-F1
#
_entry.id   AF-A0A0F2R250-F1
#
_cell.length_a   1.000
_cell.length_b   1.000
_cell.length_c   1.000
_cell.angle_alpha   90.00
_cell.angle_beta   90.00
_cell.angle_gamma   90.00
#
_symmetry.space_group_name_H-M   'P 1'
#
loop_
_entity.id
_entity.type
_entity.pdbx_description
1 polymer ?
#
loop_
_entity_poly.entity_id
_entity_poly.type
_entity_poly.pdbx_seq_one_letter_code
_entity_poly.pdbx_strand_id
1 'polypeptide(L)'
;MRLIVVSNRLPVVMEKDERGQWQAGPSSGGLVTALAPVLKGRGGLWIGWPGTSEASAEALKRAMSDASSIAQIDFAPVSLTSGEIDTYYAGFSNEILWPLFHDMAGRCNFDPEYWSSYQAVNRKFAAKILQHLRPDDYVWIHDYHLLCVGQALREMGVKERIGFFLHIPFPSPDIFLQLPWGLDILKALLSCNLIGLQTMRDQRNFIQCVRKHMMEATVEGGGQILTLFLDNREVRVGALPIGIDYNDFATSAAGSLVADKSWYIHEQQPGRQMVLGIDRLDYTKGIPERLKAYRYALDAYPELCGKIILVQVVVPSRRNIPEYEALKDEIERLVGKINGEFGRFDWTPVHYFFRSLSREELLAYYRTSEIALITPIKDGMNLIAKEFCAASVDRNSVLILAESAGAADQLQHGALMVNPNDQKAIADAIYRAYKMPFAERSERMDRMRETIRQTDIHWWVNAFMKGAFAESIDYFHKVQDYRPQIDFS
;
A
#
# COMPACT_ATOMS: atom_id res chain seq x y z
N MET A 1 20.09 19.66 -6.86
CA MET A 1 20.03 18.23 -6.50
C MET A 1 18.91 17.57 -7.29
N ARG A 2 19.25 16.59 -8.11
CA ARG A 2 18.28 15.79 -8.88
C ARG A 2 17.90 14.55 -8.07
N LEU A 3 16.63 14.15 -8.19
CA LEU A 3 16.07 12.97 -7.52
C LEU A 3 15.99 11.81 -8.51
N ILE A 4 16.55 10.66 -8.14
CA ILE A 4 16.40 9.39 -8.86
C ILE A 4 15.46 8.49 -8.04
N VAL A 5 14.25 8.28 -8.52
CA VAL A 5 13.28 7.34 -7.92
C VAL A 5 13.49 5.97 -8.53
N VAL A 6 13.54 4.94 -7.69
CA VAL A 6 13.73 3.55 -8.12
C VAL A 6 12.63 2.69 -7.49
N SER A 7 11.82 2.05 -8.32
CA SER A 7 10.78 1.12 -7.86
C SER A 7 10.74 -0.11 -8.75
N ASN A 8 10.18 -1.21 -8.26
CA ASN A 8 10.09 -2.44 -9.04
C ASN A 8 9.44 -2.21 -10.41
N ARG A 9 8.32 -1.49 -10.48
CA ARG A 9 7.65 -1.12 -11.73
C ARG A 9 7.85 0.35 -12.06
N LEU A 10 7.90 0.68 -13.35
CA LEU A 10 7.76 2.05 -13.83
C LEU A 10 6.33 2.57 -13.61
N PRO A 11 6.15 3.90 -13.56
CA PRO A 11 4.83 4.54 -13.45
C PRO A 11 4.05 4.56 -14.78
N VAL A 12 4.37 3.64 -15.69
CA VAL A 12 3.76 3.49 -17.01
C VAL A 12 3.45 2.03 -17.27
N VAL A 13 2.36 1.78 -17.99
CA VAL A 13 1.94 0.45 -18.41
C VAL A 13 2.30 0.30 -19.88
N MET A 14 3.04 -0.76 -20.20
CA MET A 14 3.32 -1.11 -21.60
C MET A 14 2.15 -1.89 -22.17
N GLU A 15 1.53 -1.37 -23.23
CA GLU A 15 0.42 -2.00 -23.93
C GLU A 15 0.71 -2.04 -25.44
N LYS A 16 0.10 -3.00 -26.15
CA LYS A 16 0.14 -3.03 -27.61
C LYS A 16 -1.07 -2.29 -28.14
N ASP A 17 -0.86 -1.35 -29.06
CA ASP A 17 -1.94 -0.66 -29.76
C ASP A 17 -2.65 -1.59 -30.76
N GLU A 18 -3.68 -1.06 -31.43
CA GLU A 18 -4.44 -1.79 -32.46
C GLU A 18 -3.57 -2.31 -33.62
N ARG A 19 -2.37 -1.76 -33.80
CA ARG A 19 -1.39 -2.16 -34.83
C ARG A 19 -0.32 -3.10 -34.28
N GLY A 20 -0.43 -3.53 -33.02
CA GLY A 20 0.52 -4.40 -32.33
C GLY A 20 1.80 -3.70 -31.88
N GLN A 21 1.87 -2.37 -31.94
CA GLN A 21 3.05 -1.61 -31.51
C GLN A 21 2.98 -1.29 -30.01
N TRP A 22 4.12 -1.40 -29.34
CA TRP A 22 4.24 -1.08 -27.93
C TRP A 22 4.11 0.42 -27.68
N GLN A 23 3.18 0.79 -26.81
CA GLN A 23 2.98 2.14 -26.29
C GLN A 23 3.03 2.13 -24.76
N ALA A 24 3.38 3.27 -24.17
CA ALA A 24 3.39 3.46 -22.73
C ALA A 24 2.17 4.31 -22.32
N GLY A 25 1.23 3.70 -21.59
CA GLY A 25 0.10 4.36 -20.96
C GLY A 25 0.42 4.78 -19.52
N PRO A 26 -0.32 5.75 -18.94
CA PRO A 26 -0.15 6.11 -17.53
C PRO A 26 -0.55 4.95 -16.61
N SER A 27 0.26 4.67 -15.59
CA SER A 27 -0.10 3.72 -14.53
C SER A 27 -0.93 4.41 -13.44
N SER A 28 -2.01 3.77 -13.01
CA SER A 28 -2.76 4.19 -11.83
C SER A 28 -2.07 3.67 -10.55
N GLY A 29 -1.44 4.58 -9.79
CA GLY A 29 -0.84 4.23 -8.51
C GLY A 29 -0.48 5.45 -7.66
N GLY A 30 -0.79 5.39 -6.36
CA GLY A 30 -0.58 6.52 -5.43
C GLY A 30 0.88 7.01 -5.36
N LEU A 31 1.86 6.11 -5.53
CA LEU A 31 3.28 6.49 -5.58
C LEU A 31 3.63 7.34 -6.82
N VAL A 32 2.96 7.10 -7.95
CA VAL A 32 3.15 7.86 -9.19
C VAL A 32 2.64 9.28 -9.00
N THR A 33 1.40 9.43 -8.52
CA THR A 33 0.78 10.73 -8.25
C THR A 33 1.60 11.54 -7.25
N ALA A 34 2.20 10.87 -6.26
CA ALA A 34 3.07 11.48 -5.24
C ALA A 34 4.36 12.06 -5.82
N LEU A 35 5.09 11.24 -6.55
CA LEU A 35 6.48 11.50 -6.91
C LEU A 35 6.60 12.21 -8.25
N ALA A 36 5.61 12.08 -9.14
CA ALA A 36 5.64 12.74 -10.44
C ALA A 36 5.77 14.27 -10.31
N PRO A 37 4.99 15.00 -9.48
CA PRO A 37 5.17 16.44 -9.29
C PRO A 37 6.54 16.81 -8.68
N VAL A 38 7.13 15.92 -7.88
CA VAL A 38 8.43 16.14 -7.22
C VAL A 38 9.59 15.97 -8.20
N LEU A 39 9.45 15.03 -9.14
CA LEU A 39 10.41 14.78 -10.22
C LEU A 39 10.30 15.85 -11.32
N LYS A 40 9.07 16.27 -11.61
CA LYS A 40 8.75 17.32 -12.59
C LYS A 40 9.42 18.64 -12.21
N GLY A 41 10.12 19.26 -13.17
CA GLY A 41 10.83 20.52 -12.96
C GLY A 41 12.19 20.40 -12.25
N ARG A 42 12.58 19.21 -11.77
CA ARG A 42 13.93 18.93 -11.20
C ARG A 42 14.82 18.11 -12.12
N GLY A 43 14.36 17.79 -13.33
CA GLY A 43 15.00 16.83 -14.22
C GLY A 43 15.09 15.43 -13.59
N GLY A 44 14.08 15.06 -12.78
CA GLY A 44 14.04 13.81 -12.05
C GLY A 44 14.00 12.59 -12.98
N LEU A 45 14.57 11.48 -12.51
CA LEU A 45 14.65 10.22 -13.23
C LEU A 45 13.88 9.15 -12.47
N TRP A 46 13.10 8.33 -13.19
CA TRP A 46 12.46 7.15 -12.63
C TRP A 46 13.00 5.88 -13.29
N ILE A 47 13.52 4.98 -12.46
CA ILE A 47 14.07 3.69 -12.87
C ILE A 47 13.16 2.56 -12.40
N GLY A 48 12.82 1.63 -13.30
CA GLY A 48 11.92 0.52 -12.97
C GLY A 48 11.76 -0.50 -14.10
N TRP A 49 11.16 -1.66 -13.80
CA TRP A 49 10.76 -2.60 -14.83
C TRP A 49 9.49 -2.13 -15.56
N PRO A 50 9.45 -2.14 -16.90
CA PRO A 50 8.30 -1.67 -17.69
C PRO A 50 7.06 -2.58 -17.63
N GLY A 51 7.11 -3.69 -16.88
CA GLY A 51 5.97 -4.60 -16.74
C GLY A 51 5.81 -5.62 -17.86
N THR A 52 6.76 -5.68 -18.80
CA THR A 52 6.80 -6.65 -19.90
C THR A 52 8.21 -7.19 -20.11
N SER A 53 8.32 -8.44 -20.55
CA SER A 53 9.57 -9.08 -21.01
C SER A 53 9.59 -9.25 -22.54
N GLU A 54 8.52 -8.89 -23.25
CA GLU A 54 8.35 -9.13 -24.68
C GLU A 54 8.82 -7.96 -25.56
N ALA A 55 8.91 -6.75 -25.01
CA ALA A 55 9.26 -5.55 -25.78
C ALA A 55 10.76 -5.51 -26.10
N SER A 56 11.10 -5.24 -27.38
CA SER A 56 12.49 -5.02 -27.78
C SER A 56 13.08 -3.75 -27.15
N ALA A 57 14.40 -3.62 -27.12
CA ALA A 57 15.07 -2.44 -26.58
C ALA A 57 14.67 -1.14 -27.33
N GLU A 58 14.50 -1.22 -28.65
CA GLU A 58 14.08 -0.12 -29.51
C GLU A 58 12.62 0.27 -29.27
N ALA A 59 11.75 -0.72 -29.05
CA ALA A 59 10.35 -0.49 -28.72
C ALA A 59 10.22 0.21 -27.36
N LEU A 60 10.94 -0.28 -26.34
CA LEU A 60 11.00 0.35 -25.03
C LEU A 60 11.54 1.78 -25.12
N LYS A 61 12.65 2.00 -25.84
CA LYS A 61 13.24 3.34 -25.97
C LYS A 61 12.25 4.36 -26.57
N ARG A 62 11.51 3.97 -27.61
CA ARG A 62 10.48 4.84 -28.23
C ARG A 62 9.35 5.14 -27.23
N ALA A 63 8.73 4.10 -26.67
CA ALA A 63 7.63 4.27 -25.72
C ALA A 63 8.02 5.10 -24.49
N MET A 64 9.24 4.94 -23.97
CA MET A 64 9.75 5.75 -22.87
C MET A 64 9.99 7.21 -23.25
N SER A 65 10.46 7.49 -24.48
CA SER A 65 10.63 8.86 -24.96
C SER A 65 9.30 9.61 -25.02
N ASP A 66 8.26 8.95 -25.54
CA ASP A 66 6.93 9.54 -25.65
C ASP A 66 6.34 9.80 -24.25
N ALA A 67 6.41 8.81 -23.36
CA ALA A 67 5.96 8.95 -21.98
C ALA A 67 6.74 10.05 -21.22
N SER A 68 8.06 10.15 -21.44
CA SER A 68 8.90 11.16 -20.78
C SER A 68 8.51 12.57 -21.20
N SER A 69 8.21 12.77 -22.49
CA SER A 69 7.73 14.04 -23.03
C SER A 69 6.40 14.48 -22.39
N ILE A 70 5.48 13.53 -22.22
CA ILE A 70 4.15 13.78 -21.62
C ILE A 70 4.27 14.07 -20.11
N ALA A 71 5.00 13.23 -19.39
CA ALA A 71 5.12 13.32 -17.93
C ALA A 71 6.09 14.44 -17.48
N GLN A 72 6.95 14.91 -18.38
CA GLN A 72 8.08 15.80 -18.07
C GLN A 72 9.03 15.21 -17.00
N ILE A 73 9.27 13.90 -17.08
CA ILE A 73 10.12 13.09 -16.21
C ILE A 73 10.85 12.09 -17.09
N ASP A 74 12.14 11.85 -16.84
CA ASP A 74 12.89 10.83 -17.59
C ASP A 74 12.58 9.43 -17.06
N PHE A 75 12.38 8.46 -17.96
CA PHE A 75 12.22 7.04 -17.62
C PHE A 75 13.41 6.21 -18.07
N ALA A 76 13.96 5.38 -17.18
CA ALA A 76 14.98 4.40 -17.52
C ALA A 76 14.52 2.97 -17.19
N PRO A 77 14.15 2.17 -18.21
CA PRO A 77 13.64 0.82 -17.99
C PRO A 77 14.75 -0.15 -17.58
N VAL A 78 14.41 -1.07 -16.68
CA VAL A 78 15.19 -2.27 -16.34
C VAL A 78 14.50 -3.46 -16.98
N SER A 79 15.11 -4.05 -18.00
CA SER A 79 14.56 -5.25 -18.65
C SER A 79 14.70 -6.46 -17.74
N LEU A 80 13.64 -7.25 -17.61
CA LEU A 80 13.67 -8.54 -16.90
C LEU A 80 13.30 -9.67 -17.87
N THR A 81 13.98 -10.81 -17.77
CA THR A 81 13.62 -12.03 -18.50
C THR A 81 12.42 -12.71 -17.82
N SER A 82 11.76 -13.63 -18.52
CA SER A 82 10.69 -14.44 -17.92
C SER A 82 11.18 -15.21 -16.69
N GLY A 83 12.34 -15.86 -16.78
CA GLY A 83 12.93 -16.58 -15.64
C GLY A 83 13.26 -15.68 -14.44
N GLU A 84 13.72 -14.44 -14.67
CA GLU A 84 13.90 -13.44 -13.61
C GLU A 84 12.54 -13.03 -13.00
N ILE A 85 11.49 -12.87 -13.80
CA ILE A 85 10.15 -12.55 -13.30
C ILE A 85 9.62 -13.69 -12.41
N ASP A 86 9.83 -14.94 -12.81
CA ASP A 86 9.35 -16.11 -12.06
C ASP A 86 10.12 -16.28 -10.74
N THR A 87 11.44 -16.13 -10.74
CA THR A 87 12.27 -16.41 -9.54
C THR A 87 12.46 -15.22 -8.60
N TYR A 88 12.53 -13.98 -9.12
CA TYR A 88 12.67 -12.77 -8.30
C TYR A 88 11.32 -12.15 -7.92
N TYR A 89 10.40 -11.99 -8.88
CA TYR A 89 9.13 -11.30 -8.62
C TYR A 89 8.07 -12.26 -8.09
N ALA A 90 7.76 -13.36 -8.78
CA ALA A 90 6.81 -14.34 -8.26
C ALA A 90 7.39 -15.09 -7.05
N GLY A 91 8.62 -15.62 -7.17
CA GLY A 91 9.36 -16.31 -6.11
C GLY A 91 9.76 -15.40 -4.94
N PHE A 92 11.02 -14.95 -4.87
CA PHE A 92 11.54 -14.31 -3.64
C PHE A 92 10.67 -13.18 -3.09
N SER A 93 10.21 -12.29 -3.97
CA SER A 93 9.43 -11.12 -3.54
C SER A 93 8.04 -11.50 -3.03
N ASN A 94 7.29 -12.34 -3.75
CA ASN A 94 5.87 -12.59 -3.45
C ASN A 94 5.56 -13.93 -2.75
N GLU A 95 6.48 -14.89 -2.77
CA GLU A 95 6.38 -16.17 -2.04
C GLU A 95 7.24 -16.21 -0.77
N ILE A 96 8.17 -15.27 -0.56
CA ILE A 96 8.97 -15.20 0.69
C ILE A 96 8.73 -13.88 1.41
N LEU A 97 9.18 -12.76 0.84
CA LEU A 97 9.16 -11.47 1.54
C LEU A 97 7.73 -11.01 1.84
N TRP A 98 6.83 -11.07 0.85
CA TRP A 98 5.44 -10.66 1.03
C TRP A 98 4.73 -11.41 2.17
N PRO A 99 4.60 -12.76 2.15
CA PRO A 99 3.94 -13.47 3.24
C PRO A 99 4.65 -13.27 4.59
N LEU A 100 5.98 -13.31 4.62
CA LEU A 100 6.73 -13.18 5.87
C LEU A 100 6.54 -11.81 6.53
N PHE A 101 6.65 -10.73 5.76
CA PHE A 101 6.52 -9.37 6.28
C PHE A 101 5.08 -9.02 6.66
N HIS A 102 4.11 -9.85 6.26
CA HIS A 102 2.72 -9.77 6.69
C HIS A 102 2.36 -10.78 7.80
N ASP A 103 3.35 -11.29 8.52
CA ASP A 103 3.22 -12.25 9.64
C ASP A 103 2.62 -13.62 9.22
N MET A 104 2.70 -13.97 7.94
CA MET A 104 2.15 -15.23 7.39
C MET A 104 3.25 -16.22 7.02
N ALA A 105 4.16 -16.48 7.95
CA ALA A 105 5.34 -17.33 7.70
C ALA A 105 4.99 -18.74 7.19
N GLY A 106 3.84 -19.30 7.60
CA GLY A 106 3.33 -20.58 7.10
C GLY A 106 2.97 -20.62 5.61
N ARG A 107 2.98 -19.47 4.93
CA ARG A 107 2.79 -19.33 3.47
C ARG A 107 4.10 -19.13 2.71
N CYS A 108 5.24 -19.12 3.39
CA CYS A 108 6.52 -18.83 2.76
C CYS A 108 7.10 -20.07 2.07
N ASN A 109 7.63 -19.89 0.86
CA ASN A 109 8.40 -20.90 0.13
C ASN A 109 9.90 -20.53 0.14
N PHE A 110 10.67 -21.00 1.12
CA PHE A 110 12.08 -20.64 1.32
C PHE A 110 13.05 -21.34 0.34
N ASP A 111 12.83 -21.18 -0.97
CA ASP A 111 13.71 -21.71 -2.01
C ASP A 111 15.03 -20.90 -2.10
N PRO A 112 16.21 -21.51 -1.92
CA PRO A 112 17.50 -20.82 -2.06
C PRO A 112 17.80 -20.29 -3.48
N GLU A 113 17.22 -20.85 -4.53
CA GLU A 113 17.39 -20.34 -5.90
C GLU A 113 16.81 -18.92 -6.02
N TYR A 114 15.67 -18.67 -5.35
CA TYR A 114 15.02 -17.37 -5.35
C TYR A 114 15.94 -16.27 -4.81
N TRP A 115 16.75 -16.55 -3.79
CA TRP A 115 17.69 -15.57 -3.23
C TRP A 115 18.76 -15.16 -4.23
N SER A 116 19.35 -16.12 -4.94
CA SER A 116 20.39 -15.85 -5.93
C SER A 116 19.85 -14.97 -7.06
N SER A 117 18.65 -15.28 -7.56
CA SER A 117 17.96 -14.46 -8.55
C SER A 117 17.62 -13.07 -8.01
N TYR A 118 17.17 -12.98 -6.75
CA TYR A 118 16.84 -11.70 -6.12
C TYR A 118 18.04 -10.77 -6.03
N GLN A 119 19.20 -11.28 -5.61
CA GLN A 119 20.45 -10.51 -5.59
C GLN A 119 20.89 -10.10 -7.01
N ALA A 120 20.79 -10.99 -7.99
CA ALA A 120 21.17 -10.71 -9.37
C ALA A 120 20.32 -9.58 -9.98
N VAL A 121 18.99 -9.64 -9.80
CA VAL A 121 18.09 -8.59 -10.26
C VAL A 121 18.35 -7.27 -9.52
N ASN A 122 18.54 -7.28 -8.20
CA ASN A 122 18.89 -6.07 -7.45
C ASN A 122 20.20 -5.44 -7.95
N ARG A 123 21.22 -6.24 -8.31
CA ARG A 123 22.45 -5.74 -8.95
C ARG A 123 22.19 -5.14 -10.34
N LYS A 124 21.24 -5.69 -11.11
CA LYS A 124 20.82 -5.13 -12.41
C LYS A 124 20.20 -3.75 -12.25
N PHE A 125 19.34 -3.57 -11.24
CA PHE A 125 18.80 -2.25 -10.87
C PHE A 125 19.92 -1.29 -10.44
N ALA A 126 20.86 -1.73 -9.60
CA ALA A 126 22.01 -0.91 -9.19
C ALA A 126 22.89 -0.48 -10.36
N ALA A 127 23.20 -1.40 -11.28
CA ALA A 127 23.94 -1.10 -12.51
C ALA A 127 23.19 -0.08 -13.39
N LYS A 128 21.85 -0.16 -13.46
CA LYS A 128 21.04 0.81 -14.19
C LYS A 128 21.09 2.20 -13.55
N ILE A 129 21.03 2.28 -12.23
CA ILE A 129 21.19 3.56 -11.50
C ILE A 129 22.57 4.15 -11.80
N LEU A 130 23.64 3.36 -11.70
CA LEU A 130 25.01 3.81 -11.93
C LEU A 130 25.22 4.41 -13.33
N GLN A 131 24.59 3.84 -14.37
CA GLN A 131 24.65 4.38 -15.74
C GLN A 131 24.10 5.81 -15.86
N HIS A 132 23.19 6.21 -14.97
CA HIS A 132 22.51 7.49 -15.03
C HIS A 132 22.90 8.43 -13.89
N LEU A 133 23.64 7.96 -12.90
CA LEU A 133 24.02 8.70 -11.70
C LEU A 133 24.96 9.86 -12.04
N ARG A 134 24.72 11.01 -11.41
CA ARG A 134 25.55 12.21 -11.47
C ARG A 134 25.98 12.59 -10.05
N PRO A 135 27.09 13.34 -9.89
CA PRO A 135 27.43 13.94 -8.62
C PRO A 135 26.23 14.71 -8.04
N ASP A 136 26.06 14.62 -6.71
CA ASP A 136 24.99 15.27 -5.95
C ASP A 136 23.57 14.78 -6.26
N ASP A 137 23.40 13.64 -6.95
CA ASP A 137 22.08 13.00 -7.04
C ASP A 137 21.67 12.40 -5.68
N TYR A 138 20.35 12.35 -5.46
CA TYR A 138 19.76 11.56 -4.37
C TYR A 138 19.02 10.36 -4.95
N VAL A 139 19.42 9.15 -4.55
CA VAL A 139 18.76 7.92 -4.97
C VAL A 139 17.72 7.53 -3.92
N TRP A 140 16.46 7.42 -4.33
CA TRP A 140 15.36 6.99 -3.46
C TRP A 140 14.77 5.67 -3.95
N ILE A 141 15.10 4.60 -3.24
CA ILE A 141 14.70 3.23 -3.52
C ILE A 141 13.39 2.91 -2.80
N HIS A 142 12.46 2.26 -3.50
CA HIS A 142 11.17 1.90 -2.97
C HIS A 142 10.95 0.38 -2.94
N ASP A 143 10.55 -0.05 -1.74
CA ASP A 143 9.86 -1.27 -1.43
C ASP A 143 10.66 -2.58 -1.39
N TYR A 144 10.00 -3.61 -0.86
CA TYR A 144 10.57 -4.93 -0.54
C TYR A 144 11.18 -5.69 -1.72
N HIS A 145 10.88 -5.30 -2.95
CA HIS A 145 11.50 -5.87 -4.15
C HIS A 145 12.99 -5.48 -4.27
N LEU A 146 13.38 -4.34 -3.71
CA LEU A 146 14.66 -3.70 -3.98
C LEU A 146 15.53 -3.52 -2.72
N LEU A 147 15.39 -4.41 -1.73
CA LEU A 147 16.09 -4.32 -0.43
C LEU A 147 17.62 -4.34 -0.60
N CYS A 148 18.14 -5.00 -1.65
CA CYS A 148 19.56 -5.18 -1.89
C CYS A 148 20.20 -4.13 -2.81
N VAL A 149 19.42 -3.23 -3.42
CA VAL A 149 19.94 -2.22 -4.37
C VAL A 149 20.94 -1.28 -3.70
N GLY A 150 20.64 -0.81 -2.48
CA GLY A 150 21.53 0.11 -1.75
C GLY A 150 22.93 -0.49 -1.56
N GLN A 151 23.00 -1.76 -1.16
CA GLN A 151 24.27 -2.43 -0.93
C GLN A 151 25.03 -2.65 -2.24
N ALA A 152 24.32 -3.09 -3.29
CA ALA A 152 24.92 -3.25 -4.61
C ALA A 152 25.51 -1.93 -5.14
N LEU A 153 24.88 -0.78 -4.87
CA LEU A 153 25.44 0.54 -5.21
C LEU A 153 26.73 0.83 -4.42
N ARG A 154 26.75 0.55 -3.11
CA ARG A 154 27.97 0.71 -2.30
C ARG A 154 29.11 -0.19 -2.77
N GLU A 155 28.82 -1.44 -3.13
CA GLU A 155 29.79 -2.38 -3.73
C GLU A 155 30.37 -1.85 -5.05
N MET A 156 29.58 -1.08 -5.81
CA MET A 156 30.00 -0.41 -7.05
C MET A 156 30.72 0.94 -6.81
N GLY A 157 30.96 1.34 -5.57
CA GLY A 157 31.70 2.56 -5.22
C GLY A 157 30.87 3.85 -5.19
N VAL A 158 29.54 3.76 -5.22
CA VAL A 158 28.61 4.90 -5.14
C VAL A 158 28.68 5.55 -3.75
N LYS A 159 28.91 6.87 -3.71
CA LYS A 159 29.05 7.66 -2.45
C LYS A 159 27.86 8.58 -2.20
N GLU A 160 27.02 8.76 -3.21
CA GLU A 160 25.81 9.56 -3.19
C GLU A 160 24.85 9.08 -2.10
N ARG A 161 23.99 9.99 -1.64
CA ARG A 161 23.03 9.67 -0.58
C ARG A 161 21.94 8.75 -1.14
N ILE A 162 21.65 7.69 -0.39
CA ILE A 162 20.66 6.68 -0.73
C ILE A 162 19.59 6.66 0.36
N GLY A 163 18.34 6.91 -0.01
CA GLY A 163 17.17 6.66 0.82
C GLY A 163 16.48 5.37 0.39
N PHE A 164 15.91 4.66 1.35
CA PHE A 164 15.03 3.51 1.14
C PHE A 164 13.69 3.77 1.83
N PHE A 165 12.57 3.38 1.22
CA PHE A 165 11.27 3.39 1.87
C PHE A 165 10.55 2.04 1.69
N LEU A 166 10.18 1.38 2.79
CA LEU A 166 9.38 0.15 2.78
C LEU A 166 7.89 0.48 2.83
N HIS A 167 7.12 0.00 1.84
CA HIS A 167 5.67 0.29 1.81
C HIS A 167 4.83 -0.75 2.55
N ILE A 168 5.36 -1.95 2.71
CA ILE A 168 4.76 -3.05 3.49
C ILE A 168 5.20 -2.98 4.97
N PRO A 169 4.57 -3.73 5.89
CA PRO A 169 5.02 -3.77 7.28
C PRO A 169 6.44 -4.31 7.42
N PHE A 170 7.11 -3.97 8.52
CA PHE A 170 8.35 -4.64 8.91
C PHE A 170 8.03 -5.68 10.01
N PRO A 171 8.38 -6.96 9.83
CA PRO A 171 7.97 -8.03 10.74
C PRO A 171 8.65 -7.91 12.10
N SER A 172 8.00 -8.47 13.13
CA SER A 172 8.61 -8.55 14.47
C SER A 172 9.87 -9.43 14.46
N PRO A 173 10.78 -9.31 15.46
CA PRO A 173 12.01 -10.09 15.51
C PRO A 173 11.82 -11.61 15.42
N ASP A 174 10.73 -12.16 15.95
CA ASP A 174 10.50 -13.61 15.97
C ASP A 174 9.97 -14.13 14.62
N ILE A 175 9.25 -13.29 13.87
CA ILE A 175 8.88 -13.59 12.49
C ILE A 175 10.10 -13.41 11.58
N PHE A 176 10.86 -12.32 11.75
CA PHE A 176 12.03 -12.02 10.94
C PHE A 176 13.12 -13.10 11.05
N LEU A 177 13.26 -13.72 12.23
CA LEU A 177 14.20 -14.84 12.45
C LEU A 177 13.96 -16.03 11.51
N GLN A 178 12.76 -16.20 10.96
CA GLN A 178 12.45 -17.30 10.06
C GLN A 178 13.05 -17.07 8.66
N LEU A 179 13.51 -15.86 8.34
CA LEU A 179 14.12 -15.53 7.05
C LEU A 179 15.58 -16.01 7.00
N PRO A 180 15.95 -17.00 6.16
CA PRO A 180 17.33 -17.49 6.10
C PRO A 180 18.34 -16.39 5.74
N TRP A 181 17.93 -15.43 4.92
CA TRP A 181 18.74 -14.29 4.45
C TRP A 181 18.50 -13.00 5.25
N GLY A 182 17.91 -13.11 6.44
CA GLY A 182 17.54 -11.94 7.26
C GLY A 182 18.73 -11.04 7.57
N LEU A 183 19.89 -11.63 7.92
CA LEU A 183 21.10 -10.86 8.20
C LEU A 183 21.60 -10.09 6.97
N ASP A 184 21.57 -10.71 5.80
CA ASP A 184 21.99 -10.07 4.54
C ASP A 184 21.05 -8.91 4.19
N ILE A 185 19.74 -9.08 4.37
CA ILE A 185 18.75 -8.02 4.18
C ILE A 185 18.96 -6.85 5.15
N LEU A 186 19.24 -7.11 6.43
CA LEU A 186 19.54 -6.04 7.38
C LEU A 186 20.80 -5.27 6.98
N LYS A 187 21.88 -5.97 6.60
CA LYS A 187 23.11 -5.33 6.10
C LYS A 187 22.84 -4.51 4.85
N ALA A 188 21.98 -5.02 3.96
CA ALA A 188 21.61 -4.35 2.74
C ALA A 188 20.86 -3.05 3.00
N LEU A 189 19.87 -3.07 3.89
CA LEU A 189 19.13 -1.87 4.28
C LEU A 189 20.04 -0.84 4.96
N LEU A 190 20.95 -1.28 5.84
CA LEU A 190 21.92 -0.44 6.55
C LEU A 190 23.06 0.11 5.66
N SER A 191 23.03 -0.18 4.36
CA SER A 191 23.88 0.51 3.37
C SER A 191 23.31 1.86 2.90
N CYS A 192 22.02 2.09 3.19
CA CYS A 192 21.31 3.34 2.92
C CYS A 192 21.57 4.37 4.02
N ASN A 193 21.42 5.66 3.70
CA ASN A 193 21.56 6.76 4.65
C ASN A 193 20.26 7.03 5.43
N LEU A 194 19.11 6.78 4.80
CA LEU A 194 17.79 6.92 5.42
C LEU A 194 16.93 5.70 5.07
N ILE A 195 16.28 5.13 6.07
CA ILE A 195 15.29 4.05 5.95
C ILE A 195 13.96 4.60 6.45
N GLY A 196 12.99 4.76 5.56
CA GLY A 196 11.62 5.11 5.88
C GLY A 196 10.73 3.87 5.98
N LEU A 197 9.85 3.87 6.97
CA LEU A 197 8.88 2.82 7.29
C LEU A 197 7.51 3.49 7.50
N GLN A 198 6.44 2.71 7.41
CA GLN A 198 5.09 3.27 7.48
C GLN A 198 4.70 3.71 8.90
N THR A 199 4.97 2.87 9.90
CA THR A 199 4.48 3.06 11.26
C THR A 199 5.61 3.05 12.29
N MET A 200 5.32 3.57 13.49
CA MET A 200 6.20 3.48 14.64
C MET A 200 6.42 2.02 15.06
N ARG A 201 5.41 1.15 14.87
CA ARG A 201 5.54 -0.31 15.04
C ARG A 201 6.60 -0.89 14.12
N ASP A 202 6.58 -0.56 12.83
CA ASP A 202 7.57 -1.06 11.87
C ASP A 202 8.98 -0.57 12.23
N GLN A 203 9.11 0.71 12.63
CA GLN A 203 10.39 1.27 13.10
C GLN A 203 10.92 0.53 14.32
N ARG A 204 10.10 0.27 15.34
CA ARG A 204 10.52 -0.50 16.52
C ARG A 204 10.95 -1.91 16.14
N ASN A 205 10.17 -2.59 15.29
CA ASN A 205 10.48 -3.93 14.82
C ASN A 205 11.83 -3.98 14.09
N PHE A 206 12.09 -3.03 13.18
CA PHE A 206 13.36 -2.92 12.47
C PHE A 206 14.53 -2.74 13.44
N ILE A 207 14.43 -1.78 14.37
CA ILE A 207 15.48 -1.53 15.37
C ILE A 207 15.74 -2.75 16.25
N GLN A 208 14.70 -3.46 16.67
CA GLN A 208 14.83 -4.69 17.44
C GLN A 208 15.51 -5.81 16.63
N CYS A 209 15.18 -5.94 15.35
CA CYS A 209 15.84 -6.90 14.46
C CYS A 209 17.33 -6.58 14.30
N VAL A 210 17.69 -5.29 14.14
CA VAL A 210 19.10 -4.88 14.06
C VAL A 210 19.82 -5.18 15.37
N ARG A 211 19.30 -4.75 16.53
CA ARG A 211 19.91 -5.01 17.84
C ARG A 211 20.12 -6.50 18.14
N LYS A 212 19.20 -7.36 17.68
CA LYS A 212 19.29 -8.81 17.85
C LYS A 212 20.44 -9.44 17.06
N HIS A 213 20.76 -8.90 15.89
CA HIS A 213 21.76 -9.50 14.97
C HIS A 213 23.09 -8.72 14.91
N MET A 214 23.13 -7.48 15.40
CA MET A 214 24.27 -6.56 15.31
C MET A 214 24.48 -5.87 16.66
N MET A 215 25.22 -6.53 17.56
CA MET A 215 25.40 -6.09 18.96
C MET A 215 26.11 -4.73 19.10
N GLU A 216 26.95 -4.38 18.12
CA GLU A 216 27.67 -3.11 18.04
C GLU A 216 26.75 -1.92 17.69
N ALA A 217 25.52 -2.19 17.24
CA ALA A 217 24.60 -1.14 16.81
C ALA A 217 24.06 -0.33 18.00
N THR A 218 24.32 0.97 18.00
CA THR A 218 23.72 1.91 18.96
C THR A 218 22.63 2.74 18.29
N VAL A 219 21.66 3.20 19.07
CA VAL A 219 20.53 3.99 18.56
C VAL A 219 20.33 5.18 19.46
N GLU A 220 20.33 6.37 18.87
CA GLU A 220 20.10 7.65 19.53
C GLU A 220 18.83 8.33 19.00
N GLY A 221 18.30 9.26 19.81
CA GLY A 221 17.08 9.99 19.50
C GLY A 221 15.80 9.30 20.00
N GLY A 222 14.66 9.84 19.59
CA GLY A 222 13.34 9.36 19.97
C GLY A 222 12.25 9.96 19.10
N GLY A 223 11.12 9.25 18.97
CA GLY A 223 10.00 9.70 18.15
C GLY A 223 10.12 9.28 16.69
N GLN A 224 9.70 10.15 15.77
CA GLN A 224 9.45 9.76 14.38
C GLN A 224 10.70 9.38 13.59
N ILE A 225 11.87 9.93 13.94
CA ILE A 225 13.16 9.57 13.34
C ILE A 225 14.15 9.25 14.44
N LEU A 226 14.88 8.15 14.25
CA LEU A 226 15.98 7.69 15.09
C LEU A 226 17.27 7.69 14.28
N THR A 227 18.41 7.84 14.95
CA THR A 227 19.73 7.68 14.34
C THR A 227 20.36 6.38 14.84
N LEU A 228 20.72 5.50 13.92
CA LEU A 228 21.41 4.24 14.19
C LEU A 228 22.88 4.38 13.80
N PHE A 229 23.78 4.05 14.72
CA PHE A 229 25.21 3.99 14.47
C PHE A 229 25.68 2.55 14.44
N LEU A 230 26.37 2.17 13.37
CA LEU A 230 26.98 0.86 13.20
C LEU A 230 28.32 1.02 12.49
N ASP A 231 29.40 0.59 13.14
CA ASP A 231 30.77 0.86 12.70
C ASP A 231 30.99 2.37 12.50
N ASN A 232 31.44 2.79 11.32
CA ASN A 232 31.59 4.19 10.91
C ASN A 232 30.38 4.72 10.11
N ARG A 233 29.21 4.07 10.22
CA ARG A 233 27.99 4.45 9.47
C ARG A 233 26.95 5.04 10.39
N GLU A 234 26.37 6.15 9.94
CA GLU A 234 25.17 6.74 10.49
C GLU A 234 23.99 6.46 9.54
N VAL A 235 22.94 5.83 10.06
CA VAL A 235 21.72 5.49 9.31
C VAL A 235 20.52 6.06 10.05
N ARG A 236 19.75 6.91 9.38
CA ARG A 236 18.49 7.43 9.94
C ARG A 236 17.36 6.43 9.66
N VAL A 237 16.49 6.23 10.64
CA VAL A 237 15.33 5.34 10.52
C VAL A 237 14.07 6.10 10.91
N GLY A 238 13.15 6.29 9.97
CA GLY A 238 11.96 7.13 10.14
C GLY A 238 10.63 6.38 9.98
N ALA A 239 9.65 6.66 10.84
CA ALA A 239 8.26 6.25 10.69
C ALA A 239 7.47 7.37 9.98
N LEU A 240 7.36 7.29 8.66
CA LEU A 240 6.82 8.33 7.79
C LEU A 240 5.60 7.77 7.05
N PRO A 241 4.39 7.86 7.63
CA PRO A 241 3.20 7.24 7.07
C PRO A 241 2.83 7.87 5.73
N ILE A 242 2.75 7.06 4.67
CA ILE A 242 2.40 7.55 3.34
C ILE A 242 0.94 8.03 3.28
N GLY A 243 0.72 9.19 2.66
CA GLY A 243 -0.60 9.79 2.47
C GLY A 243 -1.18 9.55 1.07
N ILE A 244 -2.28 10.25 0.79
CA ILE A 244 -2.84 10.41 -0.56
C ILE A 244 -2.85 11.89 -0.93
N ASP A 245 -3.08 12.22 -2.20
CA ASP A 245 -3.41 13.60 -2.57
C ASP A 245 -4.84 13.91 -2.12
N TYR A 246 -4.97 14.45 -0.91
CA TYR A 246 -6.27 14.72 -0.31
C TYR A 246 -7.14 15.63 -1.19
N ASN A 247 -6.56 16.70 -1.73
CA ASN A 247 -7.30 17.71 -2.48
C ASN A 247 -7.77 17.14 -3.82
N ASP A 248 -6.95 16.36 -4.50
CA ASP A 248 -7.31 15.66 -5.74
C ASP A 248 -8.49 14.70 -5.53
N PHE A 249 -8.45 13.86 -4.48
CA PHE A 249 -9.57 12.96 -4.16
C PHE A 249 -10.84 13.73 -3.76
N ALA A 250 -10.73 14.71 -2.86
CA ALA A 250 -11.88 15.47 -2.38
C ALA A 250 -12.55 16.28 -3.50
N THR A 251 -11.76 16.91 -4.37
CA THR A 251 -12.27 17.72 -5.50
C THR A 251 -12.84 16.82 -6.58
N SER A 252 -12.14 15.73 -6.94
CA SER A 252 -12.62 14.77 -7.95
C SER A 252 -13.93 14.14 -7.53
N ALA A 253 -14.08 13.76 -6.25
CA ALA A 253 -15.31 13.18 -5.71
C ALA A 253 -16.49 14.17 -5.73
N ALA A 254 -16.23 15.47 -5.60
CA ALA A 254 -17.22 16.53 -5.68
C ALA A 254 -17.66 16.88 -7.11
N GLY A 255 -16.92 16.41 -8.13
CA GLY A 255 -17.22 16.68 -9.54
C GLY A 255 -18.58 16.14 -9.99
N SER A 256 -19.20 16.80 -10.98
CA SER A 256 -20.54 16.47 -11.49
C SER A 256 -20.64 15.04 -12.03
N LEU A 257 -19.65 14.59 -12.79
CA LEU A 257 -19.63 13.23 -13.35
C LEU A 257 -19.66 12.15 -12.25
N VAL A 258 -18.94 12.37 -11.14
CA VAL A 258 -18.97 11.46 -9.99
C VAL A 258 -20.29 11.56 -9.25
N ALA A 259 -20.85 12.77 -9.11
CA ALA A 259 -22.17 12.99 -8.51
C ALA A 259 -23.27 12.23 -9.27
N ASP A 260 -23.30 12.32 -10.59
CA ASP A 260 -24.29 11.66 -11.45
C ASP A 260 -24.18 10.13 -11.36
N LYS A 261 -22.95 9.60 -11.41
CA LYS A 261 -22.69 8.16 -11.21
C LYS A 261 -23.09 7.71 -9.82
N SER A 262 -22.78 8.50 -8.80
CA SER A 262 -23.10 8.21 -7.40
C SER A 262 -24.62 8.15 -7.18
N TRP A 263 -25.36 9.11 -7.75
CA TRP A 263 -26.82 9.14 -7.74
C TRP A 263 -27.39 7.90 -8.45
N TYR A 264 -26.91 7.57 -9.65
CA TYR A 264 -27.37 6.39 -10.37
C TYR A 264 -27.18 5.11 -9.55
N ILE A 265 -26.01 4.91 -8.93
CA ILE A 265 -25.74 3.74 -8.08
C ILE A 265 -26.70 3.68 -6.88
N HIS A 266 -26.95 4.82 -6.23
CA HIS A 266 -27.86 4.91 -5.08
C HIS A 266 -29.31 4.56 -5.47
N GLU A 267 -29.81 5.09 -6.61
CA GLU A 267 -31.18 4.83 -7.09
C GLU A 267 -31.43 3.37 -7.47
N GLN A 268 -30.39 2.60 -7.81
CA GLN A 268 -30.51 1.15 -8.04
C GLN A 268 -30.73 0.36 -6.74
N GLN A 269 -30.55 0.98 -5.57
CA GLN A 269 -30.62 0.33 -4.26
C GLN A 269 -31.50 1.13 -3.28
N PRO A 270 -32.78 1.39 -3.63
CA PRO A 270 -33.62 2.29 -2.87
C PRO A 270 -33.85 1.78 -1.44
N GLY A 271 -33.66 2.67 -0.47
CA GLY A 271 -33.92 2.39 0.95
C GLY A 271 -32.93 1.42 1.60
N ARG A 272 -31.74 1.22 0.99
CA ARG A 272 -30.68 0.34 1.50
C ARG A 272 -29.39 1.12 1.68
N GLN A 273 -28.68 0.86 2.77
CA GLN A 273 -27.32 1.38 2.95
C GLN A 273 -26.30 0.45 2.27
N MET A 274 -25.27 1.04 1.67
CA MET A 274 -24.18 0.36 1.00
C MET A 274 -22.96 0.25 1.92
N VAL A 275 -22.57 -0.99 2.18
CA VAL A 275 -21.29 -1.36 2.76
C VAL A 275 -20.31 -1.64 1.63
N LEU A 276 -19.13 -1.05 1.69
CA LEU A 276 -18.12 -1.15 0.64
C LEU A 276 -16.87 -1.87 1.13
N GLY A 277 -16.47 -2.91 0.42
CA GLY A 277 -15.15 -3.51 0.49
C GLY A 277 -14.46 -3.38 -0.86
N ILE A 278 -13.28 -2.75 -0.91
CA ILE A 278 -12.47 -2.66 -2.14
C ILE A 278 -11.05 -3.04 -1.80
N ASP A 279 -10.57 -4.11 -2.43
CA ASP A 279 -9.22 -4.60 -2.22
C ASP A 279 -8.67 -5.26 -3.49
N ARG A 280 -7.34 -5.41 -3.54
CA ARG A 280 -6.73 -6.34 -4.49
C ARG A 280 -7.00 -7.78 -4.03
N LEU A 281 -7.05 -8.72 -4.97
CA LEU A 281 -7.01 -10.14 -4.64
C LEU A 281 -5.69 -10.44 -3.95
N ASP A 282 -5.72 -10.53 -2.61
CA ASP A 282 -4.54 -10.68 -1.77
C ASP A 282 -4.98 -11.18 -0.38
N TYR A 283 -4.34 -12.24 0.11
CA TYR A 283 -4.71 -12.89 1.37
C TYR A 283 -4.49 -12.00 2.59
N THR A 284 -3.71 -10.92 2.46
CA THR A 284 -3.50 -9.93 3.51
C THR A 284 -4.74 -9.09 3.81
N LYS A 285 -5.70 -9.04 2.88
CA LYS A 285 -6.85 -8.13 2.91
C LYS A 285 -8.05 -8.63 3.70
N GLY A 286 -8.00 -9.87 4.19
CA GLY A 286 -9.01 -10.42 5.07
C GLY A 286 -10.41 -10.47 4.43
N ILE A 287 -10.50 -10.63 3.10
CA ILE A 287 -11.79 -10.65 2.38
C ILE A 287 -12.65 -11.84 2.86
N PRO A 288 -12.12 -13.06 3.03
CA PRO A 288 -12.89 -14.15 3.62
C PRO A 288 -13.44 -13.83 5.01
N GLU A 289 -12.61 -13.26 5.89
CA GLU A 289 -12.98 -12.86 7.26
C GLU A 289 -14.07 -11.79 7.24
N ARG A 290 -13.97 -10.82 6.33
CA ARG A 290 -14.98 -9.80 6.09
C ARG A 290 -16.32 -10.39 5.69
N LEU A 291 -16.32 -11.31 4.72
CA LEU A 291 -17.54 -11.98 4.26
C LEU A 291 -18.16 -12.83 5.37
N LYS A 292 -17.34 -13.55 6.15
CA LYS A 292 -17.79 -14.31 7.33
C LYS A 292 -18.42 -13.37 8.37
N ALA A 293 -17.79 -12.23 8.66
CA ALA A 293 -18.32 -11.24 9.59
C ALA A 293 -19.62 -10.57 9.11
N TYR A 294 -19.70 -10.22 7.82
CA TYR A 294 -20.92 -9.70 7.22
C TYR A 294 -22.07 -10.72 7.32
N ARG A 295 -21.81 -11.99 7.00
CA ARG A 295 -22.77 -13.09 7.21
C ARG A 295 -23.25 -13.16 8.65
N TYR A 296 -22.32 -13.10 9.60
CA TYR A 296 -22.66 -13.14 11.03
C TYR A 296 -23.46 -11.92 11.47
N ALA A 297 -23.19 -10.73 10.91
CA ALA A 297 -24.00 -9.54 11.16
C ALA A 297 -25.45 -9.72 10.71
N LEU A 298 -25.68 -10.30 9.54
CA LEU A 298 -27.04 -10.58 9.04
C LEU A 298 -27.81 -11.57 9.91
N ASP A 299 -27.11 -12.57 10.46
CA ASP A 299 -27.67 -13.58 11.38
C ASP A 299 -27.96 -13.00 12.77
N ALA A 300 -26.97 -12.33 13.37
CA ALA A 300 -27.08 -11.75 14.71
C ALA A 300 -28.02 -10.54 14.79
N TYR A 301 -28.15 -9.79 13.68
CA TYR A 301 -28.98 -8.60 13.59
C TYR A 301 -29.95 -8.69 12.40
N PRO A 302 -31.07 -9.42 12.54
CA PRO A 302 -32.02 -9.64 11.45
C PRO A 302 -32.60 -8.36 10.81
N GLU A 303 -32.57 -7.23 11.52
CA GLU A 303 -33.00 -5.92 10.98
C GLU A 303 -32.09 -5.37 9.87
N LEU A 304 -30.87 -5.90 9.72
CA LEU A 304 -29.98 -5.58 8.59
C LEU A 304 -30.46 -6.26 7.30
N CYS A 305 -31.19 -7.37 7.40
CA CYS A 305 -31.65 -8.13 6.23
C CYS A 305 -32.59 -7.28 5.36
N GLY A 306 -32.25 -7.12 4.08
CA GLY A 306 -32.99 -6.28 3.13
C GLY A 306 -32.77 -4.77 3.29
N LYS A 307 -31.98 -4.34 4.29
CA LYS A 307 -31.68 -2.93 4.60
C LYS A 307 -30.24 -2.51 4.31
N ILE A 308 -29.33 -3.47 4.20
CA ILE A 308 -27.96 -3.22 3.78
C ILE A 308 -27.56 -4.14 2.64
N ILE A 309 -26.57 -3.71 1.86
CA ILE A 309 -25.88 -4.55 0.87
C ILE A 309 -24.38 -4.40 1.04
N LEU A 310 -23.63 -5.46 0.75
CA LEU A 310 -22.17 -5.40 0.63
C LEU A 310 -21.78 -5.36 -0.84
N VAL A 311 -21.15 -4.28 -1.27
CA VAL A 311 -20.45 -4.21 -2.55
C VAL A 311 -18.98 -4.57 -2.31
N GLN A 312 -18.58 -5.75 -2.76
CA GLN A 312 -17.20 -6.23 -2.66
C GLN A 312 -16.54 -6.20 -4.04
N VAL A 313 -15.63 -5.26 -4.23
CA VAL A 313 -14.80 -5.15 -5.44
C VAL A 313 -13.44 -5.80 -5.15
N VAL A 314 -13.04 -6.73 -6.00
CA VAL A 314 -11.76 -7.42 -5.92
C VAL A 314 -10.99 -7.17 -7.21
N VAL A 315 -9.91 -6.40 -7.10
CA VAL A 315 -9.03 -6.08 -8.24
C VAL A 315 -8.09 -7.27 -8.50
N PRO A 316 -8.09 -7.85 -9.71
CA PRO A 316 -7.22 -8.99 -10.01
C PRO A 316 -5.73 -8.66 -9.81
N SER A 317 -4.98 -9.59 -9.19
CA SER A 317 -3.56 -9.43 -8.87
C SER A 317 -2.87 -10.79 -8.85
N ARG A 318 -1.60 -10.86 -9.29
CA ARG A 318 -0.73 -12.04 -9.17
C ARG A 318 -1.36 -13.38 -9.62
N ARG A 319 -2.04 -13.37 -10.77
CA ARG A 319 -2.81 -14.52 -11.28
C ARG A 319 -2.00 -15.81 -11.50
N ASN A 320 -0.68 -15.70 -11.69
CA ASN A 320 0.18 -16.86 -11.94
C ASN A 320 0.60 -17.59 -10.66
N ILE A 321 0.18 -17.12 -9.48
CA ILE A 321 0.52 -17.72 -8.18
C ILE A 321 -0.68 -18.53 -7.67
N PRO A 322 -0.57 -19.87 -7.50
CA PRO A 322 -1.69 -20.75 -7.15
C PRO A 322 -2.51 -20.34 -5.92
N GLU A 323 -1.86 -19.79 -4.90
CA GLU A 323 -2.52 -19.34 -3.66
C GLU A 323 -3.54 -18.23 -3.89
N TYR A 324 -3.36 -17.41 -4.94
CA TYR A 324 -4.28 -16.33 -5.28
C TYR A 324 -5.52 -16.86 -6.00
N GLU A 325 -5.37 -17.89 -6.84
CA GLU A 325 -6.51 -18.57 -7.45
C GLU A 325 -7.36 -19.27 -6.39
N ALA A 326 -6.72 -20.00 -5.46
CA ALA A 326 -7.42 -20.64 -4.34
C ALA A 326 -8.18 -19.63 -3.45
N LEU A 327 -7.59 -18.46 -3.21
CA LEU A 327 -8.26 -17.37 -2.48
C LEU A 327 -9.49 -16.85 -3.23
N LYS A 328 -9.38 -16.67 -4.56
CA LYS A 328 -10.51 -16.24 -5.38
C LYS A 328 -11.67 -17.24 -5.28
N ASP A 329 -11.38 -18.54 -5.37
CA ASP A 329 -12.39 -19.58 -5.26
C ASP A 329 -13.05 -19.61 -3.87
N GLU A 330 -12.28 -19.40 -2.79
CA GLU A 330 -12.85 -19.25 -1.45
C GLU A 330 -13.81 -18.05 -1.37
N ILE A 331 -13.42 -16.90 -1.90
CA ILE A 331 -14.22 -15.68 -1.92
C ILE A 331 -15.53 -15.92 -2.68
N GLU A 332 -15.46 -16.47 -3.90
CA GLU A 332 -16.65 -16.71 -4.73
C GLU A 332 -17.61 -17.72 -4.09
N ARG A 333 -17.07 -18.77 -3.47
CA ARG A 333 -17.86 -19.73 -2.68
C ARG A 333 -18.55 -19.08 -1.48
N LEU A 334 -17.86 -18.20 -0.75
CA LEU A 334 -18.45 -17.46 0.37
C LEU A 334 -19.54 -16.50 -0.08
N VAL A 335 -19.33 -15.76 -1.17
CA VAL A 335 -20.33 -14.90 -1.78
C VAL A 335 -21.58 -15.70 -2.16
N GLY A 336 -21.39 -16.82 -2.87
CA GLY A 336 -22.49 -17.71 -3.27
C GLY A 336 -23.25 -18.27 -2.07
N LYS A 337 -22.53 -18.67 -1.01
CA LYS A 337 -23.14 -19.15 0.24
C LYS A 337 -24.01 -18.07 0.90
N ILE A 338 -23.49 -16.86 1.07
CA ILE A 338 -24.22 -15.76 1.73
C ILE A 338 -25.46 -15.38 0.92
N ASN A 339 -25.32 -15.22 -0.39
CA ASN A 339 -26.43 -14.87 -1.27
C ASN A 339 -27.48 -15.99 -1.33
N GLY A 340 -27.08 -17.26 -1.31
CA GLY A 340 -28.02 -18.39 -1.26
C GLY A 340 -28.76 -18.52 0.07
N GLU A 341 -28.14 -18.10 1.18
CA GLU A 341 -28.71 -18.21 2.53
C GLU A 341 -29.66 -17.05 2.87
N PHE A 342 -29.30 -15.81 2.53
CA PHE A 342 -30.05 -14.61 2.92
C PHE A 342 -30.79 -13.95 1.74
N GLY A 343 -30.46 -14.29 0.50
CA GLY A 343 -31.01 -13.65 -0.69
C GLY A 343 -32.53 -13.76 -0.78
N ARG A 344 -33.14 -12.70 -1.32
CA ARG A 344 -34.56 -12.61 -1.61
C ARG A 344 -34.75 -12.19 -3.06
N PHE A 345 -35.97 -12.31 -3.58
CA PHE A 345 -36.29 -11.94 -4.96
C PHE A 345 -35.86 -10.51 -5.31
N ASP A 346 -36.00 -9.58 -4.37
CA ASP A 346 -35.72 -8.15 -4.54
C ASP A 346 -34.39 -7.70 -3.90
N TRP A 347 -33.62 -8.62 -3.29
CA TRP A 347 -32.44 -8.27 -2.50
C TRP A 347 -31.32 -9.32 -2.63
N THR A 348 -30.16 -8.85 -3.11
CA THR A 348 -28.91 -9.62 -3.12
C THR A 348 -28.00 -9.07 -2.01
N PRO A 349 -27.69 -9.83 -0.96
CA PRO A 349 -26.90 -9.35 0.18
C PRO A 349 -25.48 -8.91 -0.20
N VAL A 350 -24.84 -9.60 -1.16
CA VAL A 350 -23.46 -9.34 -1.59
C VAL A 350 -23.37 -9.17 -3.11
N HIS A 351 -23.00 -7.99 -3.55
CA HIS A 351 -22.63 -7.68 -4.93
C HIS A 351 -21.11 -7.79 -5.10
N TYR A 352 -20.66 -8.84 -5.79
CA TYR A 352 -19.24 -9.12 -6.00
C TYR A 352 -18.80 -8.74 -7.42
N PHE A 353 -17.67 -8.03 -7.52
CA PHE A 353 -17.08 -7.64 -8.79
C PHE A 353 -15.59 -8.02 -8.83
N PHE A 354 -15.20 -8.88 -9.77
CA PHE A 354 -13.80 -9.24 -10.03
C PHE A 354 -13.23 -8.47 -11.22
N ARG A 355 -12.98 -7.16 -11.04
CA ARG A 355 -12.48 -6.27 -12.09
C ARG A 355 -11.78 -5.05 -11.51
N SER A 356 -10.96 -4.40 -12.32
CA SER A 356 -10.48 -3.05 -12.02
C SER A 356 -11.61 -2.04 -12.23
N LEU A 357 -11.61 -0.97 -11.44
CA LEU A 357 -12.50 0.17 -11.62
C LEU A 357 -11.73 1.33 -12.24
N SER A 358 -12.40 2.08 -13.12
CA SER A 358 -11.93 3.41 -13.48
C SER A 358 -11.93 4.32 -12.24
N ARG A 359 -11.13 5.39 -12.29
CA ARG A 359 -11.06 6.35 -11.18
C ARG A 359 -12.42 6.97 -10.85
N GLU A 360 -13.23 7.25 -11.86
CA GLU A 360 -14.58 7.79 -11.69
C GLU A 360 -15.53 6.79 -11.04
N GLU A 361 -15.49 5.52 -11.44
CA GLU A 361 -16.28 4.45 -10.80
C GLU A 361 -15.87 4.29 -9.34
N LEU A 362 -14.56 4.29 -9.05
CA LEU A 362 -14.04 4.18 -7.69
C LEU A 362 -14.56 5.31 -6.78
N LEU A 363 -14.43 6.56 -7.24
CA LEU A 363 -14.92 7.72 -6.51
C LEU A 363 -16.44 7.71 -6.34
N ALA A 364 -17.18 7.21 -7.35
CA ALA A 364 -18.63 7.07 -7.24
C ALA A 364 -19.01 6.04 -6.16
N TYR A 365 -18.34 4.88 -6.09
CA TYR A 365 -18.54 3.92 -5.01
C TYR A 365 -18.19 4.50 -3.64
N TYR A 366 -17.06 5.21 -3.51
CA TYR A 366 -16.71 5.87 -2.24
C TYR A 366 -17.77 6.87 -1.79
N ARG A 367 -18.26 7.70 -2.71
CA ARG A 367 -19.25 8.73 -2.40
C ARG A 367 -20.62 8.15 -2.07
N THR A 368 -21.04 7.08 -2.75
CA THR A 368 -22.34 6.44 -2.50
C THR A 368 -22.38 5.60 -1.23
N SER A 369 -21.23 5.09 -0.76
CA SER A 369 -21.23 4.13 0.35
C SER A 369 -21.32 4.80 1.72
N GLU A 370 -22.31 4.41 2.51
CA GLU A 370 -22.46 4.85 3.90
C GLU A 370 -21.44 4.20 4.82
N ILE A 371 -20.92 3.01 4.48
CA ILE A 371 -19.98 2.28 5.32
C ILE A 371 -18.84 1.75 4.46
N ALA A 372 -17.59 2.07 4.81
CA ALA A 372 -16.43 1.34 4.31
C ALA A 372 -15.98 0.29 5.32
N LEU A 373 -15.85 -0.95 4.87
CA LEU A 373 -15.44 -2.08 5.68
C LEU A 373 -14.04 -2.53 5.28
N ILE A 374 -13.02 -1.94 5.92
CA ILE A 374 -11.61 -2.12 5.58
C ILE A 374 -10.94 -2.97 6.67
N THR A 375 -10.94 -4.28 6.45
CA THR A 375 -10.56 -5.27 7.48
C THR A 375 -9.37 -6.16 7.08
N PRO A 376 -8.21 -5.60 6.68
CA PRO A 376 -7.05 -6.43 6.39
C PRO A 376 -6.59 -7.23 7.61
N ILE A 377 -6.01 -8.41 7.39
CA ILE A 377 -5.31 -9.17 8.44
C ILE A 377 -4.04 -8.44 8.86
N LYS A 378 -3.31 -7.89 7.88
CA LYS A 378 -2.13 -7.06 8.07
C LYS A 378 -1.94 -6.15 6.86
N ASP A 379 -1.65 -4.88 7.07
CA ASP A 379 -1.40 -3.93 5.97
C ASP A 379 -0.39 -2.88 6.38
N GLY A 380 0.55 -2.54 5.50
CA GLY A 380 1.57 -1.52 5.77
C GLY A 380 0.96 -0.14 6.03
N MET A 381 -0.11 0.20 5.29
CA MET A 381 -0.84 1.46 5.49
C MET A 381 -2.34 1.30 5.21
N ASN A 382 -2.72 0.81 4.03
CA ASN A 382 -4.07 0.87 3.48
C ASN A 382 -4.52 2.29 3.04
N LEU A 383 -4.22 2.64 1.79
CA LEU A 383 -4.62 3.94 1.22
C LEU A 383 -6.12 4.01 0.92
N ILE A 384 -6.78 2.89 0.61
CA ILE A 384 -8.24 2.83 0.36
C ILE A 384 -9.03 3.46 1.52
N ALA A 385 -8.63 3.21 2.77
CA ALA A 385 -9.25 3.85 3.94
C ALA A 385 -9.15 5.39 3.89
N LYS A 386 -8.00 5.93 3.47
CA LYS A 386 -7.78 7.37 3.35
C LYS A 386 -8.54 7.95 2.15
N GLU A 387 -8.51 7.26 1.02
CA GLU A 387 -9.21 7.65 -0.22
C GLU A 387 -10.72 7.74 0.02
N PHE A 388 -11.29 6.74 0.70
CA PHE A 388 -12.70 6.75 1.10
C PHE A 388 -13.05 7.96 1.95
N CYS A 389 -12.27 8.24 3.00
CA CYS A 389 -12.51 9.38 3.88
C CYS A 389 -12.39 10.72 3.13
N ALA A 390 -11.40 10.86 2.25
CA ALA A 390 -11.21 12.05 1.42
C ALA A 390 -12.34 12.23 0.38
N ALA A 391 -12.90 11.14 -0.13
CA ALA A 391 -14.01 11.15 -1.07
C ALA A 391 -15.41 11.28 -0.42
N SER A 392 -15.54 11.15 0.91
CA SER A 392 -16.79 11.38 1.64
C SER A 392 -17.10 12.88 1.76
N VAL A 393 -17.53 13.49 0.65
CA VAL A 393 -17.81 14.93 0.52
C VAL A 393 -18.93 15.37 1.48
N ASP A 394 -19.99 14.57 1.58
CA ASP A 394 -21.15 14.86 2.42
C ASP A 394 -20.93 14.53 3.90
N ARG A 395 -19.76 13.98 4.24
CA ARG A 395 -19.35 13.59 5.61
C ARG A 395 -20.34 12.64 6.28
N ASN A 396 -21.07 11.85 5.50
CA ASN A 396 -22.17 11.01 5.97
C ASN A 396 -21.80 9.51 6.01
N SER A 397 -20.51 9.20 5.90
CA SER A 397 -20.02 7.82 5.85
C SER A 397 -19.28 7.42 7.11
N VAL A 398 -19.25 6.12 7.41
CA VAL A 398 -18.53 5.51 8.53
C VAL A 398 -17.40 4.65 7.99
N LEU A 399 -16.21 4.77 8.58
CA LEU A 399 -15.10 3.86 8.32
C LEU A 399 -15.03 2.82 9.44
N ILE A 400 -15.15 1.54 9.09
CA ILE A 400 -14.77 0.41 9.94
C ILE A 400 -13.37 -0.02 9.50
N LEU A 401 -12.39 0.02 10.42
CA LEU A 401 -10.98 -0.16 10.10
C LEU A 401 -10.32 -1.19 11.03
N ALA A 402 -9.60 -2.15 10.46
CA ALA A 402 -8.82 -3.08 11.25
C ALA A 402 -7.62 -2.38 11.94
N GLU A 403 -7.38 -2.71 13.21
CA GLU A 403 -6.21 -2.26 13.98
C GLU A 403 -4.86 -2.72 13.41
N SER A 404 -4.88 -3.72 12.52
CA SER A 404 -3.71 -4.27 11.85
C SER A 404 -3.22 -3.43 10.66
N ALA A 405 -4.04 -2.49 10.16
CA ALA A 405 -3.67 -1.58 9.08
C ALA A 405 -2.85 -0.40 9.60
N GLY A 406 -1.78 0.01 8.90
CA GLY A 406 -1.00 1.19 9.31
C GLY A 406 -1.80 2.50 9.37
N ALA A 407 -2.88 2.63 8.61
CA ALA A 407 -3.78 3.79 8.67
C ALA A 407 -4.52 3.88 10.03
N ALA A 408 -4.59 2.80 10.80
CA ALA A 408 -5.19 2.80 12.13
C ALA A 408 -4.58 3.85 13.05
N ASP A 409 -3.25 3.99 13.04
CA ASP A 409 -2.52 4.96 13.87
C ASP A 409 -3.03 6.39 13.65
N GLN A 410 -3.42 6.73 12.42
CA GLN A 410 -3.88 8.06 12.03
C GLN A 410 -5.41 8.24 12.10
N LEU A 411 -6.19 7.17 11.86
CA LEU A 411 -7.64 7.25 11.70
C LEU A 411 -8.44 6.76 12.92
N GLN A 412 -7.78 6.19 13.93
CA GLN A 412 -8.40 5.61 15.14
C GLN A 412 -9.39 6.52 15.88
N HIS A 413 -9.21 7.84 15.85
CA HIS A 413 -10.07 8.79 16.58
C HIS A 413 -11.39 9.12 15.86
N GLY A 414 -11.57 8.64 14.64
CA GLY A 414 -12.84 8.72 13.89
C GLY A 414 -13.39 7.36 13.48
N ALA A 415 -12.53 6.41 13.10
CA ALA A 415 -12.94 5.08 12.65
C ALA A 415 -13.53 4.22 13.78
N LEU A 416 -14.35 3.24 13.39
CA LEU A 416 -14.72 2.12 14.25
C LEU A 416 -13.63 1.06 14.13
N MET A 417 -12.77 0.99 15.15
CA MET A 417 -11.64 0.06 15.18
C MET A 417 -12.11 -1.36 15.48
N VAL A 418 -11.59 -2.33 14.72
CA VAL A 418 -11.93 -3.75 14.88
C VAL A 418 -10.69 -4.63 14.83
N ASN A 419 -10.72 -5.77 15.52
CA ASN A 419 -9.77 -6.84 15.29
C ASN A 419 -10.28 -7.69 14.11
N PRO A 420 -9.48 -7.92 13.04
CA PRO A 420 -9.94 -8.66 11.87
C PRO A 420 -10.26 -10.14 12.15
N ASN A 421 -9.78 -10.69 13.27
CA ASN A 421 -10.07 -12.05 13.71
C ASN A 421 -11.33 -12.15 14.59
N ASP A 422 -11.84 -11.03 15.09
CA ASP A 422 -13.06 -11.00 15.91
C ASP A 422 -14.28 -10.74 15.03
N GLN A 423 -14.84 -11.83 14.52
CA GLN A 423 -16.02 -11.82 13.65
C GLN A 423 -17.22 -11.13 14.30
N LYS A 424 -17.39 -11.28 15.62
CA LYS A 424 -18.49 -10.66 16.36
C LYS A 424 -18.27 -9.15 16.49
N ALA A 425 -17.07 -8.71 16.85
CA ALA A 425 -16.78 -7.28 16.93
C ALA A 425 -16.95 -6.56 15.58
N ILE A 426 -16.59 -7.20 14.47
CA ILE A 426 -16.83 -6.64 13.13
C ILE A 426 -18.34 -6.54 12.86
N ALA A 427 -19.12 -7.56 13.20
CA ALA A 427 -20.57 -7.52 13.05
C ALA A 427 -21.24 -6.45 13.92
N ASP A 428 -20.81 -6.32 15.17
CA ASP A 428 -21.25 -5.28 16.10
C ASP A 428 -20.91 -3.87 15.56
N ALA A 429 -19.74 -3.72 14.92
CA ALA A 429 -19.34 -2.48 14.26
C ALA A 429 -20.18 -2.17 13.01
N ILE A 430 -20.52 -3.17 12.19
CA ILE A 430 -21.44 -3.01 11.04
C ILE A 430 -22.80 -2.54 11.55
N TYR A 431 -23.34 -3.19 12.58
CA TYR A 431 -24.62 -2.82 13.18
C TYR A 431 -24.61 -1.39 13.74
N ARG A 432 -23.56 -1.03 14.48
CA ARG A 432 -23.37 0.31 15.01
C ARG A 432 -23.29 1.35 13.88
N ALA A 433 -22.53 1.07 12.83
CA ALA A 433 -22.39 1.97 11.69
C ALA A 433 -23.75 2.21 11.00
N TYR A 434 -24.54 1.15 10.81
CA TYR A 434 -25.88 1.22 10.22
C TYR A 434 -26.84 2.14 11.01
N LYS A 435 -26.78 2.09 12.35
CA LYS A 435 -27.60 2.92 13.25
C LYS A 435 -27.02 4.31 13.53
N MET A 436 -25.80 4.62 13.08
CA MET A 436 -25.07 5.79 13.54
C MET A 436 -25.77 7.09 13.11
N PRO A 437 -26.13 7.99 14.04
CA PRO A 437 -26.74 9.28 13.70
C PRO A 437 -25.81 10.13 12.84
N PHE A 438 -26.39 10.96 11.96
CA PHE A 438 -25.64 11.86 11.07
C PHE A 438 -24.60 12.72 11.82
N ALA A 439 -24.97 13.26 12.99
CA ALA A 439 -24.08 14.10 13.78
C ALA A 439 -22.79 13.38 14.19
N GLU A 440 -22.89 12.13 14.66
CA GLU A 440 -21.71 11.32 15.02
C GLU A 440 -20.90 10.94 13.77
N ARG A 441 -21.56 10.57 12.65
CA ARG A 441 -20.87 10.27 11.38
C ARG A 441 -20.06 11.46 10.88
N SER A 442 -20.67 12.64 10.87
CA SER A 442 -20.06 13.87 10.40
C SER A 442 -18.87 14.27 11.25
N GLU A 443 -18.99 14.23 12.58
CA GLU A 443 -17.89 14.55 13.50
C GLU A 443 -16.69 13.59 13.32
N ARG A 444 -16.95 12.28 13.24
CA ARG A 444 -15.91 11.26 13.02
C ARG A 444 -15.20 11.47 11.68
N MET A 445 -15.97 11.72 10.62
CA MET A 445 -15.44 11.89 9.28
C MET A 445 -14.63 13.19 9.16
N ASP A 446 -15.07 14.28 9.80
CA ASP A 446 -14.31 15.54 9.81
C ASP A 446 -12.93 15.39 10.46
N ARG A 447 -12.84 14.67 11.59
CA ARG A 447 -11.55 14.37 12.24
C ARG A 447 -10.62 13.59 11.31
N MET A 448 -11.12 12.52 10.67
CA MET A 448 -10.30 11.70 9.76
C MET A 448 -9.85 12.49 8.53
N ARG A 449 -10.75 13.28 7.93
CA ARG A 449 -10.44 14.14 6.78
C ARG A 449 -9.38 15.19 7.12
N GLU A 450 -9.46 15.79 8.30
CA GLU A 450 -8.44 16.73 8.78
C GLU A 450 -7.07 16.08 8.88
N THR A 451 -6.97 14.92 9.55
CA THR A 451 -5.69 14.20 9.68
C THR A 451 -5.10 13.86 8.31
N ILE A 452 -5.92 13.34 7.38
CA ILE A 452 -5.45 12.98 6.03
C ILE A 452 -4.95 14.21 5.27
N ARG A 453 -5.62 15.36 5.41
CA ARG A 453 -5.20 16.60 4.77
C ARG A 453 -3.86 17.12 5.31
N GLN A 454 -3.63 17.00 6.62
CA GLN A 454 -2.39 17.45 7.25
C GLN A 454 -1.20 16.54 6.94
N THR A 455 -1.43 15.24 6.82
CA THR A 455 -0.41 14.23 6.49
C THR A 455 -0.66 13.62 5.12
N ASP A 456 -0.86 14.48 4.13
CA ASP A 456 -1.10 14.09 2.76
C ASP A 456 0.18 13.54 2.09
N ILE A 457 0.07 13.20 0.82
CA ILE A 457 1.20 12.66 0.08
C ILE A 457 2.36 13.66 -0.09
N HIS A 458 2.08 14.95 -0.15
CA HIS A 458 3.10 15.99 -0.28
C HIS A 458 3.85 16.19 1.04
N TRP A 459 3.13 16.14 2.16
CA TRP A 459 3.74 16.08 3.49
C TRP A 459 4.70 14.89 3.59
N TRP A 460 4.30 13.70 3.14
CA TRP A 460 5.14 12.49 3.21
C TRP A 460 6.46 12.67 2.44
N VAL A 461 6.41 13.17 1.20
CA VAL A 461 7.62 13.48 0.43
C VAL A 461 8.49 14.48 1.17
N ASN A 462 7.91 15.58 1.63
CA ASN A 462 8.64 16.63 2.31
C ASN A 462 9.28 16.13 3.61
N ALA A 463 8.58 15.29 4.37
CA ALA A 463 9.08 14.69 5.60
C ALA A 463 10.25 13.74 5.32
N PHE A 464 10.15 12.90 4.29
CA PHE A 464 11.26 12.02 3.87
C PHE A 464 12.48 12.82 3.41
N MET A 465 12.28 13.83 2.57
CA MET A 465 13.38 14.68 2.10
C MET A 465 14.00 15.48 3.25
N LYS A 466 13.21 16.01 4.19
CA LYS A 466 13.76 16.63 5.40
C LYS A 466 14.58 15.63 6.22
N GLY A 467 14.10 14.40 6.41
CA GLY A 467 14.84 13.35 7.11
C GLY A 467 16.18 13.03 6.45
N ALA A 468 16.24 13.11 5.12
CA ALA A 468 17.43 12.82 4.33
C ALA A 468 18.49 13.94 4.35
N PHE A 469 18.08 15.19 4.59
CA PHE A 469 18.94 16.35 4.40
C PHE A 469 19.12 17.26 5.62
N ALA A 470 18.24 17.17 6.64
CA ALA A 470 18.33 18.03 7.81
C ALA A 470 19.60 17.77 8.61
N GLU A 471 20.19 18.84 9.16
CA GLU A 471 21.35 18.75 10.05
C GLU A 471 20.97 18.22 11.44
N SER A 472 19.75 18.52 11.92
CA SER A 472 19.16 17.98 13.16
C SER A 472 17.80 17.32 12.91
N ILE A 473 17.47 16.32 13.75
CA ILE A 473 16.19 15.59 13.77
C ILE A 473 15.15 16.19 14.73
N ASP A 474 15.46 17.29 15.43
CA ASP A 474 14.58 17.91 16.45
C ASP A 474 13.23 18.45 15.90
N TYR A 475 13.08 18.50 14.57
CA TYR A 475 11.91 19.01 13.88
C TYR A 475 10.74 18.01 13.75
N PHE A 476 10.93 16.74 14.13
CA PHE A 476 9.91 15.71 13.96
C PHE A 476 9.08 15.50 15.24
N HIS A 477 7.74 15.57 15.11
CA HIS A 477 6.81 15.41 16.23
C HIS A 477 6.68 13.93 16.68
N LYS A 478 6.21 13.72 17.91
CA LYS A 478 5.84 12.38 18.39
C LYS A 478 4.55 11.93 17.70
N VAL A 479 4.61 10.82 16.96
CA VAL A 479 3.43 10.11 16.44
C VAL A 479 2.98 9.09 17.50
N GLN A 480 1.68 8.99 17.76
CA GLN A 480 1.11 8.00 18.67
C GLN A 480 0.72 6.73 17.90
N ASP A 481 1.14 5.56 18.42
CA ASP A 481 0.60 4.28 17.96
C ASP A 481 -0.88 4.14 18.35
N TYR A 482 -1.64 3.38 17.58
CA TYR A 482 -2.91 2.84 18.07
C TYR A 482 -2.68 2.03 19.35
N ARG A 483 -3.49 2.33 20.36
CA ARG A 483 -3.58 1.57 21.61
C ARG A 483 -5.05 1.30 21.89
N PRO A 484 -5.47 0.03 22.03
CA PRO A 484 -6.83 -0.27 22.44
C PRO A 484 -7.17 0.46 23.73
N GLN A 485 -8.32 1.14 23.77
CA GLN A 485 -8.83 1.69 25.03
C GLN A 485 -9.33 0.52 25.88
N ILE A 486 -8.75 0.35 27.07
CA ILE A 486 -9.18 -0.65 28.04
C ILE A 486 -10.07 0.08 29.05
N ASP A 487 -11.34 -0.27 29.09
CA ASP A 487 -12.23 0.13 30.19
C ASP A 487 -12.08 -0.89 31.32
N PHE A 488 -11.60 -0.43 32.47
CA PHE A 488 -11.44 -1.26 33.68
C PHE A 488 -12.67 -1.19 34.61
N SER A 489 -13.77 -0.57 34.14
CA SER A 489 -15.01 -0.37 34.90
C SER A 489 -15.73 -1.66 35.26
#